data_AF-A0A9Q1UYT0-F1
#
_entry.id   AF-A0A9Q1UYT0-F1
#
_cell.length_a   1.000
_cell.length_b   1.000
_cell.length_c   1.000
_cell.angle_alpha   90.00
_cell.angle_beta   90.00
_cell.angle_gamma   90.00
#
_symmetry.space_group_name_H-M   'P 1'
#
loop_
_entity.id
_entity.type
_entity.pdbx_description
1 polymer ?
#
loop_
_entity_poly.entity_id
_entity_poly.type
_entity_poly.pdbx_seq_one_letter_code
_entity_poly.pdbx_strand_id
1 'polypeptide(L)' 'NKKRKEKIERSFADSKELHGLRYCRMRGIKNVSEQCLLTAAVQNMKKIAMVLSHYFSYDLIEIYTKSLHKTSNFLNAIA' A
#
# COMPACT_ATOMS: atom_id res chain seq x y z
N ASN A 1 -0.91 -10.66 18.81
CA ASN A 1 -0.63 -9.31 18.25
C ASN A 1 -1.94 -8.68 17.73
N LYS A 2 -2.65 -7.89 18.56
CA LYS A 2 -4.06 -7.45 18.35
C LYS A 2 -4.29 -6.68 17.04
N LYS A 3 -3.40 -5.75 16.70
CA LYS A 3 -3.50 -4.90 15.50
C LYS A 3 -3.45 -5.68 14.18
N ARG A 4 -2.73 -6.82 14.13
CA ARG A 4 -2.67 -7.66 12.92
C ARG A 4 -4.02 -8.32 12.65
N LYS A 5 -4.67 -8.83 13.70
CA LYS A 5 -6.00 -9.45 13.61
C LYS A 5 -7.01 -8.45 13.03
N GLU A 6 -7.08 -7.24 13.57
CA GLU A 6 -8.00 -6.19 13.10
C GLU A 6 -7.75 -5.76 11.65
N LYS A 7 -6.50 -5.78 11.18
CA LYS A 7 -6.18 -5.50 9.76
C LYS A 7 -6.63 -6.63 8.85
N ILE A 8 -6.44 -7.88 9.29
CA ILE A 8 -6.87 -9.06 8.54
C ILE A 8 -8.40 -9.06 8.41
N GLU A 9 -9.14 -8.86 9.50
CA GLU A 9 -10.61 -8.82 9.47
C GLU A 9 -11.15 -7.71 8.54
N ARG A 10 -10.54 -6.52 8.56
CA ARG A 10 -10.90 -5.45 7.62
C ARG A 10 -10.64 -5.83 6.16
N SER A 11 -9.48 -6.43 5.88
CA SER A 11 -9.16 -6.90 4.53
C SER A 11 -10.16 -7.94 4.04
N PHE A 12 -10.60 -8.86 4.91
CA PHE A 12 -11.64 -9.84 4.56
C PHE A 12 -12.99 -9.18 4.31
N ALA A 13 -13.39 -8.22 5.14
CA ALA A 13 -14.64 -7.47 4.96
C ALA A 13 -14.63 -6.70 3.63
N ASP A 14 -13.54 -6.01 3.31
CA ASP A 14 -13.37 -5.28 2.06
C ASP A 14 -13.44 -6.23 0.86
N SER A 15 -12.76 -7.38 0.91
CA SER A 15 -12.82 -8.36 -0.18
C SER A 15 -14.23 -8.91 -0.40
N LYS A 16 -14.98 -9.09 0.69
CA LYS A 16 -16.35 -9.59 0.64
C LYS A 16 -17.26 -8.61 -0.10
N GLU A 17 -17.22 -7.33 0.27
CA GLU A 17 -18.14 -6.32 -0.26
C GLU A 17 -17.67 -5.69 -1.58
N LEU A 18 -16.36 -5.44 -1.74
CA LEU A 18 -15.81 -4.69 -2.88
C LEU A 18 -15.26 -5.56 -4.01
N HIS A 19 -14.94 -6.83 -3.73
CA HIS A 19 -14.31 -7.73 -4.72
C HIS A 19 -15.16 -8.96 -5.04
N GLY A 20 -16.46 -8.91 -4.70
CA GLY A 20 -17.41 -9.93 -5.11
C GLY A 20 -17.19 -11.29 -4.45
N LEU A 21 -16.51 -11.34 -3.30
CA LEU A 21 -16.33 -12.58 -2.52
C LEU A 21 -17.49 -12.85 -1.54
N ARG A 22 -18.55 -12.03 -1.57
CA ARG A 22 -19.78 -12.28 -0.79
C ARG A 22 -20.48 -13.57 -1.20
N TYR A 23 -20.41 -13.90 -2.49
CA TYR A 23 -20.98 -15.11 -3.07
C TYR A 23 -19.98 -15.75 -4.03
N CYS A 24 -20.02 -17.07 -4.16
CA CYS A 24 -19.25 -17.76 -5.19
C CYS A 24 -19.85 -17.42 -6.56
N ARG A 25 -19.16 -16.59 -7.33
CA ARG A 25 -19.64 -16.16 -8.66
C ARG A 25 -19.39 -17.22 -9.73
N MET A 26 -18.36 -18.03 -9.55
CA MET A 26 -18.03 -19.16 -10.40
C MET A 26 -18.42 -20.48 -9.72
N ARG A 27 -18.69 -21.52 -10.52
CA ARG A 27 -18.98 -22.87 -10.02
C ARG A 27 -17.71 -23.72 -10.01
N GLY A 28 -17.61 -24.60 -9.02
CA GLY A 28 -16.48 -25.52 -8.84
C GLY A 28 -15.32 -24.91 -8.06
N ILE A 29 -14.64 -25.74 -7.26
CA ILE A 29 -13.58 -25.32 -6.32
C ILE A 29 -12.47 -24.58 -7.06
N LYS A 30 -11.98 -25.11 -8.18
CA LYS A 30 -10.88 -24.52 -8.94
C LYS A 30 -11.15 -23.06 -9.33
N ASN A 31 -12.33 -22.79 -9.87
CA ASN A 31 -12.70 -21.46 -10.35
C ASN A 31 -12.92 -20.47 -9.19
N VAL A 32 -13.52 -20.92 -8.09
CA VAL A 32 -13.67 -20.08 -6.88
C VAL A 32 -12.31 -19.79 -6.26
N SER A 33 -11.43 -20.78 -6.20
CA SER A 33 -10.06 -20.60 -5.71
C SER A 33 -9.29 -19.60 -6.56
N GLU A 34 -9.41 -19.67 -7.89
CA GLU A 34 -8.79 -18.70 -8.80
C GLU A 34 -9.29 -17.28 -8.54
N GLN A 35 -10.60 -17.06 -8.41
CA GLN A 35 -11.17 -15.75 -8.07
C GLN A 35 -10.60 -15.20 -6.75
N CYS A 36 -10.55 -16.03 -5.71
CA CYS A 36 -10.02 -15.66 -4.40
C CYS A 36 -8.52 -15.31 -4.47
N LEU A 37 -7.73 -16.13 -5.17
CA LEU A 37 -6.28 -15.95 -5.30
C LEU A 37 -5.94 -14.70 -6.10
N LEU A 38 -6.64 -14.45 -7.21
CA LEU A 38 -6.47 -13.23 -8.01
C LEU A 38 -6.80 -11.98 -7.20
N THR A 39 -7.91 -12.01 -6.44
CA THR A 39 -8.28 -10.91 -5.55
C THR A 39 -7.18 -10.63 -4.52
N ALA A 40 -6.67 -11.69 -3.87
CA ALA A 40 -5.59 -11.56 -2.89
C ALA A 40 -4.29 -11.04 -3.52
N ALA A 41 -3.94 -11.50 -4.73
CA ALA A 41 -2.76 -11.03 -5.45
C ALA A 41 -2.84 -9.53 -5.75
N VAL A 42 -4.00 -9.04 -6.23
CA VAL A 42 -4.22 -7.61 -6.50
C VAL A 42 -4.13 -6.79 -5.22
N GLN A 43 -4.74 -7.25 -4.12
CA GLN A 43 -4.65 -6.56 -2.83
C GLN A 43 -3.21 -6.49 -2.30
N ASN A 44 -2.42 -7.55 -2.47
CA ASN A 44 -1.00 -7.57 -2.12
C ASN A 44 -0.20 -6.59 -2.98
N MET A 45 -0.44 -6.55 -4.29
CA MET A 45 0.19 -5.57 -5.19
C MET A 45 -0.15 -4.13 -4.81
N LYS A 46 -1.42 -3.83 -4.52
CA LYS A 46 -1.84 -2.52 -4.00
C LYS A 46 -1.09 -2.17 -2.71
N LYS A 47 -0.93 -3.13 -1.80
CA LYS A 47 -0.21 -2.91 -0.54
C LYS A 47 1.26 -2.58 -0.78
N ILE A 48 1.93 -3.29 -1.69
CA ILE A 48 3.32 -3.03 -2.07
C ILE A 48 3.44 -1.63 -2.70
N ALA A 49 2.58 -1.30 -3.66
CA ALA A 49 2.58 0.01 -4.32
C ALA A 49 2.40 1.17 -3.32
N MET A 50 1.47 1.03 -2.35
CA MET A 50 1.29 2.04 -1.30
C MET A 50 2.54 2.21 -0.44
N VAL A 51 3.19 1.10 -0.06
CA VAL A 51 4.42 1.15 0.74
C VAL A 51 5.54 1.85 -0.04
N LEU A 52 5.75 1.48 -1.30
CA LEU A 52 6.74 2.12 -2.17
C LEU A 52 6.44 3.61 -2.37
N SER A 53 5.19 3.98 -2.63
CA SER A 53 4.77 5.38 -2.79
C SER A 53 5.08 6.24 -1.56
N HIS A 54 4.88 5.68 -0.36
CA HIS A 54 5.30 6.36 0.86
C HIS A 54 6.81 6.57 0.92
N TYR A 55 7.62 5.55 0.62
CA TYR A 55 9.08 5.68 0.59
C TYR A 55 9.54 6.75 -0.42
N PHE A 56 9.03 6.74 -1.65
CA PHE A 56 9.35 7.77 -2.65
C PHE A 56 8.99 9.19 -2.18
N SER A 57 7.89 9.35 -1.44
CA SER A 57 7.48 10.65 -0.91
C SER A 57 8.42 11.14 0.19
N TYR A 58 8.90 10.24 1.06
CA TYR A 58 9.90 10.58 2.09
C TYR A 58 11.25 10.94 1.46
N ASP A 59 11.70 10.17 0.46
CA ASP A 59 12.96 10.44 -0.25
C ASP A 59 12.95 11.84 -0.90
N LEU A 60 11.84 12.23 -1.53
CA LEU A 60 11.69 13.57 -2.13
C LEU A 60 11.75 14.69 -1.07
N ILE A 61 11.11 14.50 0.08
CA ILE A 61 11.16 15.46 1.20
C ILE A 61 12.59 15.57 1.75
N GLU A 62 13.29 14.45 1.88
CA GLU A 62 14.68 14.44 2.35
C GLU A 62 15.63 15.16 1.37
N ILE A 63 15.46 14.94 0.07
CA ILE A 63 16.22 15.66 -0.96
C ILE A 63 15.96 17.17 -0.88
N TYR A 64 14.69 17.56 -0.77
CA TYR A 64 14.31 18.98 -0.70
C TYR A 64 14.90 19.67 0.54
N THR A 65 14.81 19.03 1.71
CA THR A 65 15.35 19.57 2.97
C THR A 65 16.87 19.69 2.94
N LYS A 66 17.59 18.68 2.40
CA LYS A 66 19.05 18.77 2.19
C LYS A 66 19.43 19.90 1.24
N SER A 67 18.68 20.11 0.16
CA SER A 67 18.90 21.22 -0.76
C SER A 67 18.70 22.57 -0.06
N LEU A 68 17.66 22.71 0.77
CA LEU A 68 17.36 23.92 1.52
C LEU A 68 18.43 24.24 2.57
N HIS A 69 18.93 23.22 3.28
CA HIS A 69 20.04 23.39 4.21
C HIS A 69 21.32 23.83 3.49
N LYS A 70 21.58 23.29 2.29
CA LYS A 70 22.74 23.69 1.48
C LYS A 70 22.65 25.14 1.00
N THR A 71 21.48 25.59 0.55
CA THR A 71 21.28 26.99 0.15
C THR A 71 21.38 27.95 1.34
N SER A 72 20.81 27.60 2.49
CA SER A 72 20.94 28.38 3.73
C SER A 72 22.41 28.52 4.16
N ASN A 73 23.17 27.43 4.16
CA ASN A 73 24.59 27.47 4.51
C ASN A 73 25.42 28.30 3.52
N PHE A 74 25.10 28.26 2.23
CA PHE A 74 25.76 29.09 1.22
C PHE A 74 25.45 30.57 1.42
N LEU A 75 24.19 30.93 1.67
CA LEU A 75 23.79 32.32 1.96
C LEU A 75 24.49 32.86 3.22
N ASN A 76 24.57 32.07 4.28
CA ASN A 76 25.27 32.43 5.52
C ASN A 76 26.79 32.53 5.36
N ALA A 77 27.38 31.93 4.34
CA ALA A 77 28.82 31.99 4.09
C ALA A 77 29.24 33.21 3.25
N ILE A 78 28.27 33.89 2.62
CA ILE A 78 28.49 35.07 1.77
C ILE A 78 28.04 36.36 2.48
N ALA A 79 27.20 36.22 3.51
CA ALA A 79 26.87 37.26 4.47
C ALA A 79 27.98 37.43 5.50
#